data_AF-A0AAU7ZR88-F1
#
_entry.id   AF-A0AAU7ZR88-F1
#
_cell.length_a   1.000
_cell.length_b   1.000
_cell.length_c   1.000
_cell.angle_alpha   90.00
_cell.angle_beta   90.00
_cell.angle_gamma   90.00
#
_symmetry.space_group_name_H-M   'P 1'
#
loop_
_entity.id
_entity.type
_entity.pdbx_description
1 polymer ?
#
loop_
_entity_poly.entity_id
_entity_poly.type
_entity_poly.pdbx_seq_one_letter_code
_entity_poly.pdbx_strand_id
1 'polypeptide(L)' 'MCTEDKHQTLASSAGLGSISVCGCGTLSLHVGGVSVRMDLTAFVQTAEMFRIAVAHLEAQARNLQASTAKLPSMLTQ' A
#
# COMPACT_ATOMS: atom_id res chain seq x y z
N MET A 1 23.91 6.86 -15.47
CA MET A 1 23.19 7.99 -14.84
C MET A 1 21.83 8.10 -15.52
N CYS A 2 20.71 8.04 -14.80
CA CYS A 2 19.39 8.25 -15.42
C CYS A 2 19.24 9.75 -15.69
N THR A 3 19.13 10.11 -16.96
CA THR A 3 18.90 11.47 -17.43
C THR A 3 17.45 11.86 -17.16
N GLU A 4 17.22 13.01 -16.53
CA GLU A 4 15.94 13.47 -15.96
C GLU A 4 14.81 13.65 -17.00
N ASP A 5 15.10 13.62 -18.30
CA ASP A 5 14.19 14.05 -19.37
C ASP A 5 12.96 13.17 -19.64
N LYS A 6 12.82 12.03 -18.96
CA LYS A 6 11.63 11.15 -19.14
C LYS A 6 11.19 10.57 -17.80
N HIS A 7 10.68 11.41 -16.90
CA HIS A 7 10.02 10.96 -15.67
C HIS A 7 8.50 11.02 -15.86
N GLN A 8 7.84 9.86 -15.82
CA GLN A 8 6.37 9.79 -15.89
C GLN A 8 5.82 9.40 -14.52
N THR A 9 5.01 10.27 -13.92
CA THR A 9 4.23 9.92 -12.72
C THR A 9 3.09 9.00 -13.13
N LEU A 10 3.04 7.82 -12.51
CA LEU A 10 2.00 6.80 -12.73
C LEU A 10 0.82 7.00 -11.78
N ALA A 11 1.10 7.40 -10.54
CA ALA A 11 0.08 7.67 -9.53
C ALA A 11 0.60 8.68 -8.50
N SER A 12 -0.31 9.46 -7.92
CA SER A 12 0.00 10.34 -6.79
C SER A 12 -1.20 10.44 -5.86
N SER A 13 -0.94 10.62 -4.57
CA SER A 13 -1.96 10.82 -3.56
C SER A 13 -1.49 11.91 -2.60
N ALA A 14 -2.32 12.96 -2.44
CA ALA A 14 -2.01 14.10 -1.60
C ALA A 14 -1.80 13.66 -0.14
N GLY A 15 -0.69 14.09 0.47
CA GLY A 15 -0.32 13.73 1.85
C GLY A 15 0.26 12.33 2.03
N LEU A 16 0.21 11.46 1.02
CA LEU A 16 0.83 10.14 1.06
C LEU A 16 2.11 10.09 0.24
N GLY A 17 2.07 10.43 -1.04
CA GLY A 17 3.24 10.36 -1.92
C GLY A 17 2.94 10.09 -3.39
N SER A 18 3.91 9.55 -4.12
CA SER A 18 3.85 9.37 -5.58
C SER A 18 4.62 8.15 -6.08
N ILE A 19 4.23 7.66 -7.25
CA ILE A 19 4.88 6.58 -7.97
C ILE A 19 5.23 7.10 -9.36
N SER A 20 6.49 6.95 -9.75
CA SER A 20 6.98 7.46 -11.04
C SER A 20 7.97 6.50 -11.68
N VAL A 21 7.99 6.44 -13.01
CA VAL A 21 8.92 5.64 -13.79
C VAL A 21 9.85 6.55 -14.58
N CYS A 22 11.14 6.27 -14.52
CA CYS A 22 12.14 6.93 -15.35
C CYS A 22 12.23 6.23 -16.71
N GLY A 23 12.62 6.96 -17.75
CA GLY A 23 12.86 6.41 -19.10
C GLY A 23 13.94 5.32 -19.14
N CYS A 24 14.76 5.19 -18.10
CA CYS A 24 15.70 4.07 -17.90
C CYS A 24 15.01 2.77 -17.36
N GLY A 25 13.70 2.79 -17.09
CA GLY A 25 12.92 1.65 -16.58
C GLY A 25 12.89 1.51 -15.06
N THR A 26 13.62 2.35 -14.32
CA THR A 26 13.58 2.37 -12.85
C THR A 26 12.32 3.06 -12.35
N LEU A 27 11.62 2.43 -11.39
CA LEU A 27 10.52 3.02 -10.65
C LEU A 27 11.02 3.68 -9.36
N SER A 28 10.46 4.84 -9.04
CA SER A 28 10.61 5.52 -7.76
C SER A 28 9.25 5.60 -7.07
N LEU A 29 9.16 4.94 -5.91
CA LEU A 29 8.03 5.02 -4.97
C LEU A 29 8.42 5.97 -3.84
N HIS A 30 7.66 7.04 -3.68
CA HIS A 30 7.78 8.01 -2.60
C HIS A 30 6.57 7.89 -1.68
N VAL A 31 6.80 7.71 -0.38
CA VAL A 31 5.77 7.68 0.66
C VAL A 31 6.25 8.49 1.85
N GLY A 32 5.67 9.66 2.08
CA GLY A 32 6.16 10.63 3.06
C GLY A 32 7.64 10.96 2.84
N GLY A 33 8.47 10.73 3.86
CA GLY A 33 9.94 10.91 3.78
C GLY A 33 10.71 9.70 3.23
N VAL A 34 10.03 8.59 2.90
CA VAL A 34 10.66 7.36 2.42
C VAL A 34 10.63 7.32 0.90
N SER A 35 11.75 6.97 0.29
CA SER A 35 11.87 6.79 -1.15
C SER A 35 12.52 5.44 -1.45
N VAL A 36 11.89 4.64 -2.30
CA VAL A 36 12.41 3.34 -2.74
C VAL A 36 12.53 3.36 -4.26
N ARG A 37 13.71 2.96 -4.75
CA ARG A 37 13.95 2.73 -6.18
C ARG A 37 14.02 1.25 -6.46
N MET A 38 13.32 0.80 -7.49
CA MET A 38 13.25 -0.61 -7.85
C MET A 38 13.01 -0.76 -9.36
N ASP A 39 13.27 -1.95 -9.89
CA ASP A 39 12.84 -2.30 -11.24
C ASP A 39 11.33 -2.59 -11.31
N LEU A 40 10.82 -2.72 -12.55
CA LEU A 40 9.41 -2.98 -12.83
C LEU A 40 8.91 -4.30 -12.20
N THR A 41 9.71 -5.36 -12.25
CA THR A 41 9.31 -6.68 -11.74
C THR A 41 9.18 -6.66 -10.22
N ALA A 42 10.15 -6.08 -9.53
CA ALA A 42 10.13 -5.90 -8.08
C ALA A 42 8.94 -5.04 -7.63
N PHE A 43 8.57 -4.00 -8.40
CA PHE A 43 7.39 -3.20 -8.10
C PHE A 43 6.09 -3.99 -8.20
N VAL A 44 5.90 -4.76 -9.28
CA VAL A 44 4.69 -5.58 -9.45
C VAL A 44 4.56 -6.60 -8.31
N GLN A 45 5.66 -7.26 -7.93
CA GLN A 45 5.68 -8.19 -6.80
C GLN A 45 5.39 -7.48 -5.46
N THR A 46 5.94 -6.28 -5.26
CA THR A 46 5.69 -5.46 -4.06
C THR A 46 4.21 -5.06 -3.97
N ALA A 47 3.59 -4.67 -5.09
CA ALA A 47 2.18 -4.31 -5.13
C ALA A 47 1.28 -5.51 -4.77
N GLU A 48 1.60 -6.70 -5.28
CA GLU A 48 0.88 -7.93 -4.92
C GLU A 48 1.05 -8.30 -3.45
N MET A 49 2.26 -8.17 -2.92
CA MET A 49 2.54 -8.37 -1.49
C MET A 49 1.70 -7.43 -0.61
N PHE A 50 1.59 -6.15 -0.98
CA PHE A 50 0.72 -5.21 -0.26
C PHE A 50 -0.76 -5.57 -0.36
N ARG A 51 -1.24 -5.99 -1.54
CA ARG A 51 -2.62 -6.42 -1.73
C ARG A 51 -2.97 -7.61 -0.81
N ILE A 52 -2.08 -8.59 -0.71
CA ILE A 52 -2.22 -9.75 0.18
C ILE A 52 -2.25 -9.28 1.65
N ALA A 53 -1.33 -8.42 2.06
CA ALA A 53 -1.28 -7.90 3.43
C ALA A 53 -2.57 -7.14 3.82
N VAL A 54 -3.09 -6.29 2.93
CA VAL A 54 -4.36 -5.58 3.14
C VAL A 54 -5.52 -6.57 3.30
N ALA A 55 -5.62 -7.59 2.44
CA ALA A 55 -6.68 -8.60 2.55
C ALA A 55 -6.65 -9.35 3.89
N HIS A 56 -5.46 -9.65 4.42
CA HIS A 56 -5.31 -10.25 5.75
C HIS A 56 -5.77 -9.32 6.87
N LEU A 57 -5.40 -8.03 6.81
CA LEU A 57 -5.81 -7.04 7.81
C LEU A 57 -7.33 -6.84 7.81
N GLU A 58 -7.95 -6.78 6.64
CA GLU A 58 -9.42 -6.67 6.54
C GLU A 58 -10.14 -7.89 7.12
N ALA A 59 -9.62 -9.10 6.87
CA ALA A 59 -10.17 -10.32 7.45
C ALA A 59 -10.07 -10.31 8.98
N GLN A 60 -8.94 -9.85 9.53
CA GLN A 60 -8.77 -9.68 10.98
C GLN A 60 -9.75 -8.66 11.55
N ALA A 61 -9.92 -7.50 10.91
CA ALA A 61 -10.84 -6.45 11.35
C ALA A 61 -12.29 -6.96 11.42
N ARG A 62 -12.75 -7.73 10.41
CA ARG A 62 -14.08 -8.35 10.42
C ARG A 62 -14.27 -9.33 11.59
N ASN A 63 -13.25 -10.14 11.89
CA ASN A 63 -13.31 -11.10 12.99
C ASN A 63 -13.36 -10.41 14.37
N LEU A 64 -12.66 -9.29 14.54
CA LEU A 64 -12.71 -8.48 15.76
C LEU A 64 -14.09 -7.84 15.97
N GLN A 65 -14.74 -7.35 14.90
CA GLN A 65 -16.09 -6.81 14.98
C GLN A 65 -17.13 -7.89 15.31
N ALA A 66 -17.02 -9.07 14.70
CA ALA A 66 -17.92 -10.20 14.94
C ALA A 66 -17.82 -10.77 16.38
N SER A 67 -16.65 -10.69 17.01
CA SER A 67 -16.45 -11.12 18.40
C SER A 67 -16.96 -10.09 19.42
N THR A 68 -16.90 -8.79 19.10
CA THR A 68 -17.43 -7.72 19.97
C THR A 68 -18.96 -7.71 20.02
N ALA A 69 -19.63 -8.09 18.92
CA ALA A 69 -21.10 -8.20 18.86
C ALA A 69 -21.70 -9.39 19.63
N LYS A 70 -20.86 -10.24 20.24
CA LYS A 70 -21.27 -11.48 20.94
C LYS A 70 -21.17 -11.43 22.46
N LEU A 71 -21.11 -10.25 23.10
CA LEU A 71 -21.38 -10.18 24.54
C LEU A 71 -22.89 -10.29 24.78
N PRO A 72 -23.41 -11.40 25.36
CA PRO A 72 -24.82 -11.48 25.72
C PRO A 72 -25.11 -10.47 26.83
N SER A 73 -26.15 -9.66 26.64
CA SER A 73 -26.76 -8.81 27.67
C SER A 73 -27.36 -9.71 28.75
N MET A 74 -26.53 -10.16 29.68
CA MET A 74 -26.97 -10.71 30.95
C MET A 74 -26.65 -9.66 32.00
N LEU A 75 -27.61 -8.76 32.28
CA LEU A 75 -27.78 -8.02 33.54
C LEU A 75 -28.82 -6.91 33.35
N THR A 76 -30.10 -7.27 33.49
CA THR A 76 -31.14 -6.41 34.07
C THR A 76 -32.23 -7.36 34.58
N GLN A 77 -32.13 -7.69 35.87
CA GLN A 77 -33.27 -8.07 36.71
C GLN A 77 -33.73 -6.81 37.45
#